data_AF-A0A959KE60-F1
#
_entry.id   AF-A0A959KE60-F1
#
_cell.length_a   1.000
_cell.length_b   1.000
_cell.length_c   1.000
_cell.angle_alpha   90.00
_cell.angle_beta   90.00
_cell.angle_gamma   90.00
#
_symmetry.space_group_name_H-M   'P 1'
#
loop_
_entity.id
_entity.type
_entity.pdbx_description
1 polymer ?
#
loop_
_entity_poly.entity_id
_entity_poly.type
_entity_poly.pdbx_seq_one_letter_code
_entity_poly.pdbx_strand_id
1 'polypeptide(L)'
;IRHPEELLKWLDGLAGTAVLESFWSEQTVILESFLRGKEFSCIVLRQEDGSSVALPPTEIVKGGEVFDYRSKYLPGLSRKLTPIQLPDEQIQAIRHECERLFEYLDFATYARIDGFINEKGEIFLNDPNTTSGMLPSSFFFHQAAEIGLNPSQFLSFIVRVSLQERIAHHTEIVPAQRSLLEKLDRQLASLRREERQKKKIAVLLGGYSYERHISVESGRNIFEKLASSDKYDPIPVFVLGDEKGHRLFQIPINLLLKDNADDIRDKILHFRKHPVVEEIKRLATPITGKYASEDVVFEPRELSYEQLAELADGVFIALHGRPGEDGEVQRKLEAVGLPYNGSGPRSSSITINKYETLQILKKHGFSVTDQLLVYQEDYFQHSVSTLERIEERFGYPLVAKPVDDGCSSAVKVIRDRRQLRAYFNLLFRQPDETLPEDRQTLRLDAKEEFPCKPVALLEALVTAKGARHFLEITGGLLTHQERDKLRYEVFEPSEALASGEVLSLEEKFLAGEGQNITPARFATGPFDYAYIAQEVKATFERAARVLNVQGYARIDAFVRVYDSGQVETIIIEVNSLPGMTPATCIYHQAAINGYKPYHFIDKILEFGFHERKADPVVE
;
A
#
# COMPACT_ATOMS: atom_id res chain seq x y z
N ILE A 1 -13.21 -25.29 29.78
CA ILE A 1 -14.13 -24.36 29.09
C ILE A 1 -13.50 -24.01 27.75
N ARG A 2 -14.21 -24.14 26.61
CA ARG A 2 -13.61 -24.05 25.26
C ARG A 2 -14.00 -22.80 24.49
N HIS A 3 -14.93 -21.99 25.02
CA HIS A 3 -15.35 -20.72 24.45
C HIS A 3 -15.03 -19.57 25.44
N PRO A 4 -14.50 -18.41 24.99
CA PRO A 4 -14.10 -17.31 25.88
C PRO A 4 -15.24 -16.79 26.77
N GLU A 5 -16.46 -16.67 26.23
CA GLU A 5 -17.62 -16.18 27.00
C GLU A 5 -18.06 -17.15 28.11
N GLU A 6 -17.91 -18.45 27.88
CA GLU A 6 -18.20 -19.45 28.90
C GLU A 6 -17.15 -19.41 30.02
N LEU A 7 -15.89 -19.08 29.68
CA LEU A 7 -14.80 -18.96 30.65
C LEU A 7 -15.03 -17.73 31.54
N LEU A 8 -15.42 -16.61 30.94
CA LEU A 8 -15.79 -15.39 31.64
C LEU A 8 -16.96 -15.61 32.60
N LYS A 9 -18.06 -16.21 32.14
CA LYS A 9 -19.21 -16.52 33.00
C LYS A 9 -18.83 -17.42 34.19
N TRP A 10 -17.90 -18.34 33.99
CA TRP A 10 -17.40 -19.21 35.05
C TRP A 10 -16.49 -18.48 36.04
N LEU A 11 -15.60 -17.61 35.55
CA LEU A 11 -14.74 -16.76 36.39
C LEU A 11 -15.54 -15.76 37.21
N ASP A 12 -16.59 -15.16 36.64
CA ASP A 12 -17.48 -14.22 37.32
C ASP A 12 -18.29 -14.86 38.46
N GLY A 13 -18.51 -16.18 38.37
CA GLY A 13 -19.23 -16.97 39.40
C GLY A 13 -18.34 -17.50 40.53
N LEU A 14 -17.03 -17.22 40.51
CA LEU A 14 -16.07 -17.84 41.42
C LEU A 14 -15.96 -17.06 42.74
N ALA A 15 -16.37 -17.67 43.84
CA ALA A 15 -16.32 -17.08 45.18
C ALA A 15 -14.92 -17.14 45.84
N GLY A 16 -13.85 -17.07 45.03
CA GLY A 16 -12.47 -17.24 45.50
C GLY A 16 -11.43 -17.00 44.41
N THR A 17 -10.17 -17.28 44.72
CA THR A 17 -9.05 -17.10 43.80
C THR A 17 -8.94 -18.29 42.85
N ALA A 18 -8.92 -18.05 41.55
CA ALA A 18 -8.64 -19.05 40.53
C ALA A 18 -7.22 -18.86 39.97
N VAL A 19 -6.51 -19.96 39.70
CA VAL A 19 -5.24 -19.98 38.96
C VAL A 19 -5.53 -20.48 37.55
N LEU A 20 -5.22 -19.66 36.55
CA LEU A 20 -5.30 -20.04 35.14
C LEU A 20 -3.94 -20.61 34.73
N GLU A 21 -3.92 -21.88 34.33
CA GLU A 21 -2.74 -22.56 33.81
C GLU A 21 -2.96 -22.92 32.33
N SER A 22 -1.99 -22.59 31.48
CA SER A 22 -2.00 -23.02 30.08
C SER A 22 -1.57 -24.48 30.02
N PHE A 23 -2.39 -25.35 29.42
CA PHE A 23 -2.01 -26.74 29.12
C PHE A 23 -0.79 -26.84 28.18
N TRP A 24 -0.44 -25.75 27.49
CA TRP A 24 0.68 -25.65 26.56
C TRP A 24 1.80 -24.75 27.11
N SER A 25 2.03 -24.75 28.43
CA SER A 25 3.21 -24.11 28.99
C SER A 25 4.45 -24.97 28.69
N GLU A 26 5.50 -24.33 28.20
CA GLU A 26 6.80 -25.00 28.08
C GLU A 26 7.38 -25.21 29.48
N GLN A 27 7.76 -26.44 29.81
CA GLN A 27 8.34 -26.79 31.11
C GLN A 27 9.86 -26.71 31.15
N THR A 28 10.48 -26.41 30.00
CA THR A 28 11.93 -26.36 29.84
C THR A 28 12.31 -24.98 29.31
N VAL A 29 13.30 -24.35 29.93
CA VAL A 29 13.89 -23.10 29.46
C VAL A 29 15.26 -23.41 28.86
N ILE A 30 15.53 -22.83 27.69
CA ILE A 30 16.86 -22.82 27.09
C ILE A 30 17.60 -21.61 27.66
N LEU A 31 18.77 -21.85 28.26
CA LEU A 31 19.65 -20.80 28.76
C LEU A 31 20.87 -20.71 27.85
N GLU A 32 20.95 -19.64 27.07
CA GLU A 32 22.03 -19.39 26.13
C GLU A 32 22.87 -18.20 26.56
N SER A 33 24.18 -18.24 26.28
CA SER A 33 25.05 -17.08 26.45
C SER A 33 24.68 -16.00 25.43
N PHE A 34 24.66 -14.75 25.87
CA PHE A 34 24.42 -13.62 24.98
C PHE A 34 25.50 -13.51 23.89
N LEU A 35 25.10 -13.67 22.63
CA LEU A 35 25.98 -13.50 21.47
C LEU A 35 26.09 -12.01 21.10
N ARG A 36 27.32 -11.49 21.06
CA ARG A 36 27.61 -10.14 20.56
C ARG A 36 28.10 -10.22 19.12
N GLY A 37 27.42 -9.52 18.21
CA GLY A 37 27.78 -9.50 16.81
C GLY A 37 26.69 -8.85 15.95
N LYS A 38 26.93 -8.81 14.64
CA LYS A 38 25.90 -8.44 13.67
C LYS A 38 24.99 -9.65 13.43
N GLU A 39 23.69 -9.45 13.63
CA GLU A 39 22.67 -10.44 13.34
C GLU A 39 22.36 -10.46 11.84
N PHE A 40 22.26 -11.65 11.26
CA PHE A 40 21.94 -11.84 9.85
C PHE A 40 20.88 -12.92 9.63
N SER A 41 20.23 -12.83 8.47
CA SER A 41 19.38 -13.87 7.92
C SER A 41 19.85 -14.24 6.52
N CYS A 42 19.97 -15.52 6.20
CA CYS A 42 20.41 -16.00 4.89
C CYS A 42 19.43 -17.06 4.35
N ILE A 43 18.90 -16.84 3.15
CA ILE A 43 18.09 -17.83 2.44
C ILE A 43 19.01 -18.75 1.66
N VAL A 44 18.88 -20.05 1.88
CA VAL A 44 19.55 -21.09 1.09
C VAL A 44 18.52 -21.82 0.25
N LEU A 45 18.84 -22.05 -1.03
CA LEU A 45 17.96 -22.66 -2.01
C LEU A 45 18.58 -23.96 -2.55
N ARG A 46 17.76 -25.00 -2.70
CA ARG A 46 18.10 -26.19 -3.50
C ARG A 46 17.89 -25.88 -4.98
N GLN A 47 18.90 -26.13 -5.80
CA GLN A 47 18.85 -26.00 -7.24
C GLN A 47 18.32 -27.28 -7.91
N GLU A 48 17.89 -27.17 -9.16
CA GLU A 48 17.36 -28.33 -9.91
C GLU A 48 18.41 -29.44 -10.13
N ASP A 49 19.70 -29.10 -10.11
CA ASP A 49 20.82 -30.06 -10.22
C ASP A 49 21.17 -30.75 -8.89
N GLY A 50 20.46 -30.41 -7.80
CA GLY A 50 20.68 -30.93 -6.46
C GLY A 50 21.69 -30.15 -5.63
N SER A 51 22.40 -29.16 -6.17
CA SER A 51 23.30 -28.29 -5.37
C SER A 51 22.52 -27.27 -4.55
N SER A 52 23.13 -26.71 -3.49
CA SER A 52 22.57 -25.58 -2.74
C SER A 52 23.22 -24.25 -3.12
N VAL A 53 22.48 -23.16 -3.06
CA VAL A 53 23.01 -21.79 -3.19
C VAL A 53 22.45 -20.89 -2.09
N ALA A 54 23.34 -20.25 -1.33
CA ALA A 54 23.01 -19.19 -0.38
C ALA A 54 22.88 -17.84 -1.08
N LEU A 55 21.74 -17.18 -0.89
CA LEU A 55 21.47 -15.81 -1.33
C LEU A 55 22.20 -14.78 -0.45
N PRO A 56 22.22 -13.48 -0.82
CA PRO A 56 23.01 -12.50 -0.07
C PRO A 56 22.43 -12.33 1.34
N PRO A 57 23.21 -12.55 2.42
CA PRO A 57 22.72 -12.44 3.78
C PRO A 57 22.28 -11.00 4.09
N THR A 58 21.17 -10.85 4.81
CA THR A 58 20.60 -9.56 5.21
C THR A 58 20.92 -9.25 6.66
N GLU A 59 21.46 -8.07 6.95
CA GLU A 59 21.63 -7.55 8.31
C GLU A 59 20.28 -7.12 8.91
N ILE A 60 20.07 -7.46 10.19
CA ILE A 60 18.93 -6.98 10.97
C ILE A 60 19.42 -5.87 11.90
N VAL A 61 19.21 -4.61 11.51
CA VAL A 61 19.59 -3.45 12.31
C VAL A 61 18.41 -3.06 13.22
N LYS A 62 18.59 -3.28 14.53
CA LYS A 62 17.57 -2.99 15.56
C LYS A 62 17.64 -1.53 16.01
N GLY A 63 16.48 -0.89 16.15
CA GLY A 63 16.37 0.48 16.69
C GLY A 63 16.43 0.57 18.23
N GLY A 64 16.32 -0.56 18.94
CA GLY A 64 16.38 -0.67 20.40
C GLY A 64 16.88 -2.05 20.87
N GLU A 65 17.02 -2.27 22.18
CA GLU A 65 17.66 -3.47 22.77
C GLU A 65 16.86 -4.77 22.59
N VAL A 66 15.54 -4.70 22.34
CA VAL A 66 14.67 -5.88 22.18
C VAL A 66 13.94 -5.82 20.84
N PHE A 67 13.98 -6.93 20.09
CA PHE A 67 13.22 -7.12 18.86
C PHE A 67 11.84 -7.67 19.21
N ASP A 68 10.85 -6.79 19.39
CA ASP A 68 9.48 -7.19 19.73
C ASP A 68 8.65 -7.56 18.48
N TYR A 69 7.50 -8.21 18.69
CA TYR A 69 6.57 -8.58 17.61
C TYR A 69 6.23 -7.38 16.72
N ARG A 70 6.05 -6.20 17.32
CA ARG A 70 5.75 -4.95 16.61
C ARG A 70 6.89 -4.58 15.66
N SER A 71 8.15 -4.68 16.08
CA SER A 71 9.34 -4.40 15.26
C SER A 71 9.54 -5.38 14.10
N LYS A 72 9.02 -6.62 14.21
CA LYS A 72 9.10 -7.67 13.17
C LYS A 72 8.08 -7.48 12.04
N TYR A 73 6.94 -6.86 12.32
CA TYR A 73 5.81 -6.78 11.37
C TYR A 73 5.37 -5.36 11.00
N LEU A 74 5.80 -4.32 11.73
CA LEU A 74 5.52 -2.92 11.37
C LEU A 74 6.65 -2.34 10.49
N PRO A 75 6.31 -1.78 9.31
CA PRO A 75 7.27 -1.08 8.46
C PRO A 75 7.98 0.06 9.22
N GLY A 76 9.28 0.21 9.01
CA GLY A 76 10.07 1.35 9.51
C GLY A 76 10.65 1.23 10.93
N LEU A 77 10.35 0.17 11.70
CA LEU A 77 10.93 -0.05 13.05
C LEU A 77 12.25 -0.83 13.05
N SER A 78 12.56 -1.57 11.99
CA SER A 78 13.82 -2.28 11.80
C SER A 78 14.36 -2.01 10.38
N ARG A 79 15.69 -1.83 10.27
CA ARG A 79 16.34 -1.59 8.96
C ARG A 79 16.99 -2.88 8.48
N LYS A 80 16.68 -3.26 7.24
CA LYS A 80 17.20 -4.48 6.59
C LYS A 80 18.24 -4.12 5.54
N LEU A 81 19.50 -4.46 5.79
CA LEU A 81 20.59 -4.18 4.85
C LEU A 81 20.97 -5.45 4.10
N THR A 82 20.74 -5.46 2.78
CA THR A 82 21.11 -6.58 1.91
C THR A 82 22.04 -6.09 0.80
N PRO A 83 23.24 -6.69 0.63
CA PRO A 83 23.86 -7.61 1.58
C PRO A 83 24.22 -6.90 2.91
N ILE A 84 24.44 -7.68 3.96
CA ILE A 84 24.99 -7.23 5.25
C ILE A 84 26.28 -6.43 5.08
N GLN A 85 26.48 -5.39 5.89
CA GLN A 85 27.67 -4.54 5.78
C GLN A 85 28.87 -5.18 6.47
N LEU A 86 29.64 -5.95 5.70
CA LEU A 86 30.87 -6.66 6.10
C LEU A 86 31.87 -6.70 4.93
N PRO A 87 33.16 -7.01 5.19
CA PRO A 87 34.10 -7.39 4.14
C PRO A 87 33.58 -8.56 3.30
N ASP A 88 33.85 -8.53 1.99
CA ASP A 88 33.37 -9.55 1.03
C ASP A 88 33.68 -10.98 1.47
N GLU A 89 34.88 -11.22 2.02
CA GLU A 89 35.31 -12.54 2.53
C GLU A 89 34.40 -13.06 3.66
N GLN A 90 33.96 -12.19 4.57
CA GLN A 90 33.08 -12.58 5.67
C GLN A 90 31.65 -12.85 5.18
N ILE A 91 31.17 -12.09 4.18
CA ILE A 91 29.87 -12.37 3.55
C ILE A 91 29.90 -13.75 2.88
N GLN A 92 31.01 -14.07 2.19
CA GLN A 92 31.19 -15.39 1.57
C GLN A 92 31.28 -16.51 2.61
N ALA A 93 31.99 -16.29 3.72
CA ALA A 93 32.06 -17.25 4.83
C ALA A 93 30.67 -17.55 5.42
N ILE A 94 29.83 -16.52 5.62
CA ILE A 94 28.43 -16.69 6.07
C ILE A 94 27.65 -17.58 5.10
N ARG A 95 27.75 -17.31 3.80
CA ARG A 95 27.03 -18.06 2.76
C ARG A 95 27.43 -19.53 2.77
N HIS A 96 28.73 -19.82 2.79
CA HIS A 96 29.23 -21.19 2.80
C HIS A 96 28.87 -21.95 4.08
N GLU A 97 28.88 -21.30 5.25
CA GLU A 97 28.43 -21.94 6.49
C GLU A 97 26.91 -22.21 6.48
N CYS A 98 26.11 -21.33 5.89
CA CYS A 98 24.68 -21.56 5.71
C CYS A 98 24.41 -22.73 4.74
N GLU A 99 25.12 -22.81 3.61
CA GLU A 99 25.08 -23.95 2.68
C GLU A 99 25.49 -25.25 3.39
N ARG A 100 26.59 -25.23 4.17
CA ARG A 100 27.06 -26.39 4.93
C ARG A 100 26.01 -26.88 5.93
N LEU A 101 25.37 -25.98 6.67
CA LEU A 101 24.30 -26.35 7.60
C LEU A 101 23.07 -26.87 6.86
N PHE A 102 22.74 -26.28 5.71
CA PHE A 102 21.61 -26.68 4.88
C PHE A 102 21.73 -28.14 4.42
N GLU A 103 22.91 -28.52 3.94
CA GLU A 103 23.21 -29.91 3.57
C GLU A 103 23.31 -30.84 4.78
N TYR A 104 23.88 -30.36 5.90
CA TYR A 104 24.02 -31.18 7.11
C TYR A 104 22.67 -31.57 7.73
N LEU A 105 21.69 -30.65 7.71
CA LEU A 105 20.33 -30.90 8.22
C LEU A 105 19.39 -31.50 7.17
N ASP A 106 19.89 -31.78 5.95
CA ASP A 106 19.11 -32.35 4.85
C ASP A 106 17.86 -31.53 4.51
N PHE A 107 18.00 -30.20 4.45
CA PHE A 107 16.90 -29.35 4.00
C PHE A 107 16.62 -29.60 2.51
N ALA A 108 15.35 -29.87 2.21
CA ALA A 108 14.94 -30.27 0.87
C ALA A 108 14.90 -29.11 -0.13
N THR A 109 14.05 -28.10 0.08
CA THR A 109 13.77 -27.06 -0.94
C THR A 109 14.45 -25.73 -0.64
N TYR A 110 14.24 -25.19 0.56
CA TYR A 110 14.83 -23.93 1.00
C TYR A 110 14.84 -23.88 2.53
N ALA A 111 15.68 -23.01 3.08
CA ALA A 111 15.66 -22.67 4.50
C ALA A 111 16.03 -21.20 4.68
N ARG A 112 15.48 -20.58 5.71
CA ARG A 112 15.99 -19.32 6.24
C ARG A 112 16.88 -19.65 7.42
N ILE A 113 18.17 -19.37 7.32
CA ILE A 113 19.13 -19.62 8.38
C ILE A 113 19.48 -18.27 8.99
N ASP A 114 19.06 -18.08 10.23
CA ASP A 114 19.39 -16.90 11.02
C ASP A 114 20.68 -17.17 11.84
N GLY A 115 21.46 -16.12 12.10
CA GLY A 115 22.76 -16.25 12.75
C GLY A 115 23.40 -14.93 13.18
N PHE A 116 24.57 -15.04 13.80
CA PHE A 116 25.40 -13.91 14.22
C PHE A 116 26.82 -14.09 13.70
N ILE A 117 27.46 -12.97 13.34
CA ILE A 117 28.91 -12.91 13.14
C ILE A 117 29.51 -11.91 14.12
N ASN A 118 30.52 -12.33 14.88
CA ASN A 118 31.17 -11.47 15.87
C ASN A 118 32.35 -10.68 15.27
N GLU A 119 32.95 -9.80 16.07
CA GLU A 119 34.08 -8.96 15.65
C GLU A 119 35.33 -9.74 15.23
N LYS A 120 35.46 -11.00 15.67
CA LYS A 120 36.55 -11.90 15.27
C LYS A 120 36.28 -12.62 13.94
N GLY A 121 35.08 -12.45 13.38
CA GLY A 121 34.64 -13.17 12.18
C GLY A 121 34.12 -14.59 12.47
N GLU A 122 33.90 -14.95 13.73
CA GLU A 122 33.31 -16.24 14.09
C GLU A 122 31.80 -16.22 13.80
N ILE A 123 31.31 -17.23 13.09
CA ILE A 123 29.91 -17.35 12.65
C ILE A 123 29.17 -18.34 13.56
N PHE A 124 28.02 -17.91 14.08
CA PHE A 124 27.13 -18.69 14.92
C PHE A 124 25.78 -18.81 14.22
N LEU A 125 25.39 -20.04 13.85
CA LEU A 125 24.08 -20.32 13.26
C LEU A 125 23.15 -20.80 14.37
N ASN A 126 22.07 -20.06 14.64
CA ASN A 126 21.22 -20.30 15.81
C ASN A 126 19.82 -20.81 15.45
N ASP A 127 19.20 -20.28 14.40
CA ASP A 127 17.79 -20.57 14.12
C ASP A 127 17.54 -20.90 12.63
N PRO A 128 17.68 -22.18 12.24
CA PRO A 128 17.32 -22.63 10.91
C PRO A 128 15.80 -22.87 10.80
N ASN A 129 15.14 -22.05 9.99
CA ASN A 129 13.71 -22.08 9.75
C ASN A 129 13.40 -22.79 8.42
N THR A 130 12.67 -23.90 8.47
CA THR A 130 12.19 -24.65 7.28
C THR A 130 11.06 -23.95 6.54
N THR A 131 10.44 -22.93 7.15
CA THR A 131 9.46 -22.06 6.52
C THR A 131 9.79 -20.63 6.88
N SER A 132 9.88 -19.75 5.89
CA SER A 132 10.08 -18.32 6.12
C SER A 132 8.74 -17.57 6.12
N GLY A 133 8.70 -16.42 6.78
CA GLY A 133 7.59 -15.48 6.59
C GLY A 133 7.54 -15.05 5.12
N MET A 134 6.35 -15.03 4.52
CA MET A 134 6.14 -14.73 3.10
C MET A 134 5.37 -13.42 2.88
N LEU A 135 5.52 -12.46 3.78
CA LEU A 135 5.12 -11.09 3.47
C LEU A 135 6.05 -10.54 2.37
N PRO A 136 5.58 -9.69 1.44
CA PRO A 136 6.43 -9.08 0.41
C PRO A 136 7.71 -8.43 0.95
N SER A 137 7.64 -7.82 2.14
CA SER A 137 8.76 -7.21 2.86
C SER A 137 9.64 -8.21 3.64
N SER A 138 9.43 -9.52 3.48
CA SER A 138 10.23 -10.55 4.16
C SER A 138 11.60 -10.74 3.51
N PHE A 139 12.58 -11.20 4.30
CA PHE A 139 13.91 -11.57 3.80
C PHE A 139 13.85 -12.53 2.61
N PHE A 140 12.82 -13.37 2.57
CA PHE A 140 12.60 -14.37 1.53
C PHE A 140 12.52 -13.74 0.13
N PHE A 141 11.62 -12.77 -0.05
CA PHE A 141 11.46 -12.11 -1.34
C PHE A 141 12.52 -11.04 -1.59
N HIS A 142 13.00 -10.35 -0.54
CA HIS A 142 14.08 -9.37 -0.68
C HIS A 142 15.37 -9.98 -1.23
N GLN A 143 15.82 -11.12 -0.68
CA GLN A 143 17.05 -11.75 -1.14
C GLN A 143 16.89 -12.38 -2.53
N ALA A 144 15.71 -12.93 -2.86
CA ALA A 144 15.41 -13.41 -4.21
C ALA A 144 15.38 -12.27 -5.24
N ALA A 145 14.93 -11.08 -4.85
CA ALA A 145 14.94 -9.91 -5.72
C ALA A 145 16.35 -9.42 -6.05
N GLU A 146 17.35 -9.64 -5.18
CA GLU A 146 18.76 -9.31 -5.48
C GLU A 146 19.33 -10.13 -6.65
N ILE A 147 18.79 -11.34 -6.88
CA ILE A 147 19.11 -12.16 -8.07
C ILE A 147 18.15 -11.93 -9.24
N GLY A 148 17.18 -11.03 -9.10
CA GLY A 148 16.30 -10.60 -10.19
C GLY A 148 14.97 -11.35 -10.30
N LEU A 149 14.60 -12.16 -9.30
CA LEU A 149 13.31 -12.83 -9.28
C LEU A 149 12.26 -11.98 -8.56
N ASN A 150 11.10 -11.79 -9.19
CA ASN A 150 9.92 -11.28 -8.49
C ASN A 150 9.25 -12.39 -7.64
N PRO A 151 8.33 -12.04 -6.72
CA PRO A 151 7.68 -13.03 -5.85
C PRO A 151 7.00 -14.19 -6.60
N SER A 152 6.28 -13.92 -7.70
CA SER A 152 5.58 -14.94 -8.49
C SER A 152 6.55 -15.93 -9.15
N GLN A 153 7.64 -15.42 -9.73
CA GLN A 153 8.69 -16.23 -10.35
C GLN A 153 9.42 -17.08 -9.30
N PHE A 154 9.73 -16.49 -8.15
CA PHE A 154 10.39 -17.19 -7.06
C PHE A 154 9.52 -18.30 -6.47
N LEU A 155 8.23 -18.05 -6.24
CA LEU A 155 7.28 -19.08 -5.80
C LEU A 155 7.14 -20.20 -6.82
N SER A 156 7.15 -19.89 -8.11
CA SER A 156 7.11 -20.91 -9.18
C SER A 156 8.32 -21.84 -9.13
N PHE A 157 9.52 -21.27 -8.90
CA PHE A 157 10.74 -22.05 -8.66
C PHE A 157 10.61 -22.95 -7.43
N ILE A 158 10.17 -22.40 -6.28
CA ILE A 158 10.02 -23.15 -5.03
C ILE A 158 9.03 -24.32 -5.19
N VAL A 159 7.88 -24.10 -5.83
CA VAL A 159 6.89 -25.16 -6.10
C VAL A 159 7.48 -26.26 -6.96
N ARG A 160 8.21 -25.91 -8.03
CA ARG A 160 8.85 -26.88 -8.92
C ARG A 160 9.90 -27.71 -8.18
N VAL A 161 10.77 -27.07 -7.39
CA VAL A 161 11.81 -27.77 -6.61
C VAL A 161 11.17 -28.64 -5.53
N SER A 162 10.14 -28.17 -4.83
CA SER A 162 9.40 -29.00 -3.87
C SER A 162 8.81 -30.27 -4.49
N LEU A 163 8.32 -30.22 -5.74
CA LEU A 163 7.88 -31.43 -6.45
C LEU A 163 9.06 -32.36 -6.76
N GLN A 164 10.21 -31.81 -7.15
CA GLN A 164 11.43 -32.57 -7.40
C GLN A 164 11.85 -33.39 -6.18
N GLU A 165 12.02 -32.70 -5.04
CA GLU A 165 12.54 -33.31 -3.83
C GLU A 165 11.60 -34.39 -3.31
N ARG A 166 10.28 -34.16 -3.39
CA ARG A 166 9.31 -35.21 -3.06
C ARG A 166 9.43 -36.42 -3.99
N ILE A 167 9.64 -36.22 -5.29
CA ILE A 167 9.83 -37.35 -6.23
C ILE A 167 11.14 -38.10 -5.94
N ALA A 168 12.22 -37.41 -5.57
CA ALA A 168 13.53 -38.00 -5.31
C ALA A 168 13.58 -38.80 -3.99
N HIS A 169 12.88 -38.33 -2.95
CA HIS A 169 12.98 -38.89 -1.60
C HIS A 169 11.81 -39.81 -1.18
N HIS A 170 10.74 -39.95 -1.99
CA HIS A 170 9.66 -40.90 -1.69
C HIS A 170 9.98 -42.33 -2.16
N THR A 171 9.77 -43.30 -1.28
CA THR A 171 9.99 -44.73 -1.52
C THR A 171 8.83 -45.42 -2.26
N GLU A 172 7.64 -44.84 -2.25
CA GLU A 172 6.48 -45.33 -2.99
C GLU A 172 6.37 -44.63 -4.35
N ILE A 173 6.05 -45.39 -5.40
CA ILE A 173 5.87 -44.86 -6.76
C ILE A 173 4.72 -43.86 -6.73
N VAL A 174 5.03 -42.60 -7.02
CA VAL A 174 4.03 -41.54 -7.17
C VAL A 174 4.00 -41.03 -8.62
N PRO A 175 3.28 -41.73 -9.53
CA PRO A 175 3.08 -41.27 -10.91
C PRO A 175 2.45 -39.87 -10.99
N ALA A 176 1.74 -39.45 -9.94
CA ALA A 176 0.90 -38.25 -9.94
C ALA A 176 1.64 -36.91 -9.94
N GLN A 177 2.41 -36.44 -8.94
CA GLN A 177 3.82 -36.77 -8.83
C GLN A 177 4.59 -36.30 -10.07
N ARG A 178 5.19 -37.26 -10.77
CA ARG A 178 5.94 -37.00 -12.01
C ARG A 178 5.09 -36.32 -13.07
N SER A 179 3.83 -36.73 -13.23
CA SER A 179 2.91 -36.10 -14.18
C SER A 179 2.65 -34.62 -13.86
N LEU A 180 2.56 -34.25 -12.58
CA LEU A 180 2.41 -32.86 -12.13
C LEU A 180 3.66 -32.04 -12.46
N LEU A 181 4.85 -32.59 -12.22
CA LEU A 181 6.10 -31.91 -12.57
C LEU A 181 6.22 -31.69 -14.08
N GLU A 182 5.98 -32.71 -14.89
CA GLU A 182 5.99 -32.60 -16.36
C GLU A 182 4.93 -31.62 -16.89
N LYS A 183 3.77 -31.56 -16.23
CA LYS A 183 2.73 -30.57 -16.55
C LYS A 183 3.21 -29.16 -16.21
N LEU A 184 3.79 -28.97 -15.03
CA LEU A 184 4.31 -27.67 -14.59
C LEU A 184 5.43 -27.18 -15.51
N ASP A 185 6.42 -28.01 -15.84
CA ASP A 185 7.52 -27.64 -16.75
C ASP A 185 6.98 -27.26 -18.14
N ARG A 186 5.97 -27.97 -18.66
CA ARG A 186 5.31 -27.58 -19.92
C ARG A 186 4.60 -26.23 -19.81
N GLN A 187 3.92 -25.97 -18.71
CA GLN A 187 3.22 -24.69 -18.48
C GLN A 187 4.22 -23.53 -18.36
N LEU A 188 5.31 -23.70 -17.61
CA LEU A 188 6.39 -22.71 -17.50
C LEU A 188 7.02 -22.42 -18.88
N ALA A 189 7.27 -23.46 -19.68
CA ALA A 189 7.80 -23.30 -21.03
C ALA A 189 6.80 -22.66 -22.02
N SER A 190 5.48 -22.76 -21.78
CA SER A 190 4.46 -22.05 -22.57
C SER A 190 4.40 -20.58 -22.17
N LEU A 191 4.33 -20.30 -20.86
CA LEU A 191 4.29 -18.95 -20.32
C LEU A 191 5.47 -18.10 -20.80
N ARG A 192 6.67 -18.67 -20.85
CA ARG A 192 7.86 -17.98 -21.37
C ARG A 192 7.78 -17.66 -22.87
N ARG A 193 7.13 -18.50 -23.67
CA ARG A 193 6.90 -18.20 -25.10
C ARG A 193 5.85 -17.12 -25.29
N GLU A 194 4.84 -17.11 -24.43
CA GLU A 194 3.74 -16.14 -24.42
C GLU A 194 4.13 -14.80 -23.76
N GLU A 195 5.23 -14.76 -23.00
CA GLU A 195 5.72 -13.55 -22.31
C GLU A 195 5.87 -12.35 -23.27
N ARG A 196 6.30 -12.61 -24.52
CA ARG A 196 6.41 -11.58 -25.57
C ARG A 196 5.08 -11.04 -26.09
N GLN A 197 3.97 -11.68 -25.76
CA GLN A 197 2.61 -11.26 -26.15
C GLN A 197 1.90 -10.49 -25.02
N LYS A 198 2.49 -10.46 -23.82
CA LYS A 198 1.93 -9.72 -22.69
C LYS A 198 2.03 -8.22 -22.95
N LYS A 199 1.01 -7.50 -22.50
CA LYS A 199 1.03 -6.04 -22.53
C LYS A 199 1.96 -5.52 -21.44
N LYS A 200 2.92 -4.67 -21.80
CA LYS A 200 3.84 -4.04 -20.87
C LYS A 200 3.15 -2.88 -20.16
N ILE A 201 3.04 -2.95 -18.83
CA ILE A 201 2.37 -1.93 -18.02
C ILE A 201 3.37 -1.25 -17.10
N ALA A 202 3.67 0.01 -17.34
CA ALA A 202 4.47 0.78 -16.39
C ALA A 202 3.65 1.11 -15.15
N VAL A 203 4.11 0.72 -13.97
CA VAL A 203 3.49 1.05 -12.68
C VAL A 203 4.25 2.23 -12.10
N LEU A 204 3.64 3.42 -12.08
CA LEU A 204 4.23 4.63 -11.47
C LEU A 204 3.97 4.62 -9.97
N LEU A 205 5.03 4.75 -9.15
CA LEU A 205 4.95 4.78 -7.69
C LEU A 205 5.97 5.75 -7.08
N GLY A 206 5.85 6.06 -5.79
CA GLY A 206 6.63 7.09 -5.11
C GLY A 206 5.96 8.46 -5.20
N GLY A 207 6.62 9.43 -5.85
CA GLY A 207 6.19 10.83 -5.87
C GLY A 207 6.79 11.63 -4.72
N TYR A 208 6.44 12.92 -4.67
CA TYR A 208 7.00 13.89 -3.72
C TYR A 208 5.98 14.44 -2.72
N SER A 209 4.82 13.78 -2.63
CA SER A 209 3.78 14.09 -1.64
C SER A 209 4.12 13.51 -0.26
N TYR A 210 3.34 13.92 0.74
CA TYR A 210 3.34 13.28 2.07
C TYR A 210 2.84 11.82 2.03
N GLU A 211 2.18 11.40 0.94
CA GLU A 211 1.63 10.05 0.75
C GLU A 211 2.55 9.13 -0.06
N ARG A 212 3.79 9.56 -0.34
CA ARG A 212 4.78 8.80 -1.12
C ARG A 212 4.98 7.36 -0.61
N HIS A 213 4.87 7.13 0.71
CA HIS A 213 4.97 5.78 1.29
C HIS A 213 3.76 4.91 0.93
N ILE A 214 2.54 5.46 0.98
CA ILE A 214 1.31 4.76 0.57
C ILE A 214 1.32 4.49 -0.92
N SER A 215 1.92 5.39 -1.71
CA SER A 215 2.10 5.26 -3.15
C SER A 215 3.00 4.09 -3.50
N VAL A 216 4.11 3.93 -2.77
CA VAL A 216 4.99 2.74 -2.88
C VAL A 216 4.23 1.45 -2.57
N GLU A 217 3.47 1.40 -1.47
CA GLU A 217 2.69 0.20 -1.10
C GLU A 217 1.59 -0.12 -2.11
N SER A 218 0.91 0.90 -2.64
CA SER A 218 -0.08 0.75 -3.71
C SER A 218 0.59 0.22 -4.98
N GLY A 219 1.70 0.83 -5.40
CA GLY A 219 2.47 0.41 -6.57
C GLY A 219 2.97 -1.03 -6.48
N ARG A 220 3.48 -1.47 -5.32
CA ARG A 220 3.87 -2.86 -5.06
C ARG A 220 2.71 -3.82 -5.26
N ASN A 221 1.58 -3.55 -4.61
CA ASN A 221 0.41 -4.41 -4.66
C ASN A 221 -0.13 -4.54 -6.10
N ILE A 222 -0.13 -3.44 -6.86
CA ILE A 222 -0.47 -3.46 -8.28
C ILE A 222 0.55 -4.28 -9.08
N PHE A 223 1.84 -4.00 -8.90
CA PHE A 223 2.93 -4.71 -9.58
C PHE A 223 2.82 -6.23 -9.36
N GLU A 224 2.63 -6.69 -8.13
CA GLU A 224 2.52 -8.11 -7.79
C GLU A 224 1.30 -8.79 -8.43
N LYS A 225 0.15 -8.10 -8.44
CA LYS A 225 -1.08 -8.61 -9.07
C LYS A 225 -0.98 -8.64 -10.60
N LEU A 226 -0.26 -7.71 -11.20
CA LEU A 226 0.02 -7.74 -12.64
C LEU A 226 1.07 -8.80 -12.98
N ALA A 227 2.12 -8.96 -12.15
CA ALA A 227 3.19 -9.93 -12.38
C ALA A 227 2.72 -11.39 -12.26
N SER A 228 1.61 -11.63 -11.55
CA SER A 228 0.95 -12.93 -11.46
C SER A 228 -0.03 -13.21 -12.61
N SER A 229 -0.17 -12.28 -13.57
CA SER A 229 -1.06 -12.39 -14.72
C SER A 229 -0.40 -13.05 -15.93
N ASP A 230 -1.21 -13.70 -16.75
CA ASP A 230 -0.89 -14.15 -18.11
C ASP A 230 -1.07 -13.04 -19.17
N LYS A 231 -1.75 -11.94 -18.86
CA LYS A 231 -2.07 -10.83 -19.78
C LYS A 231 -1.08 -9.66 -19.73
N TYR A 232 -0.47 -9.42 -18.57
CA TYR A 232 0.34 -8.22 -18.30
C TYR A 232 1.75 -8.55 -17.85
N ASP A 233 2.68 -7.67 -18.24
CA ASP A 233 4.07 -7.66 -17.82
C ASP A 233 4.38 -6.29 -17.18
N PRO A 234 4.41 -6.18 -15.84
CA PRO A 234 4.56 -4.89 -15.19
C PRO A 234 6.01 -4.41 -15.12
N ILE A 235 6.20 -3.09 -15.26
CA ILE A 235 7.50 -2.41 -15.17
C ILE A 235 7.42 -1.41 -14.02
N PRO A 236 8.24 -1.52 -12.96
CA PRO A 236 8.15 -0.60 -11.84
C PRO A 236 8.93 0.69 -12.16
N VAL A 237 8.25 1.83 -12.07
CA VAL A 237 8.81 3.15 -12.36
C VAL A 237 8.61 4.05 -11.15
N PHE A 238 9.72 4.45 -10.53
CA PHE A 238 9.73 5.36 -9.39
C PHE A 238 9.76 6.81 -9.86
N VAL A 239 8.89 7.64 -9.27
CA VAL A 239 8.79 9.07 -9.58
C VAL A 239 9.49 9.89 -8.50
N LEU A 240 10.51 10.67 -8.89
CA LEU A 240 11.24 11.60 -8.03
C LEU A 240 10.98 13.03 -8.48
N GLY A 241 10.74 13.96 -7.55
CA GLY A 241 10.52 15.35 -7.92
C GLY A 241 10.26 16.27 -6.75
N ASP A 242 9.82 17.48 -7.11
CA ASP A 242 9.29 18.50 -6.23
C ASP A 242 8.24 19.34 -7.00
N GLU A 243 7.81 20.47 -6.44
CA GLU A 243 6.83 21.36 -7.08
C GLU A 243 7.29 21.97 -8.42
N LYS A 244 8.59 21.91 -8.75
CA LYS A 244 9.13 22.41 -10.03
C LYS A 244 9.12 21.35 -11.12
N GLY A 245 8.97 20.08 -10.76
CA GLY A 245 8.81 18.98 -11.69
C GLY A 245 9.34 17.65 -11.18
N HIS A 246 9.20 16.62 -12.01
CA HIS A 246 9.56 15.25 -11.68
C HIS A 246 10.31 14.53 -12.80
N ARG A 247 10.96 13.44 -12.40
CA ARG A 247 11.80 12.54 -13.19
C ARG A 247 11.33 11.11 -12.97
N LEU A 248 11.40 10.28 -14.02
CA LEU A 248 10.98 8.89 -13.99
C LEU A 248 12.21 7.98 -13.93
N PHE A 249 12.16 6.95 -13.10
CA PHE A 249 13.23 5.95 -13.00
C PHE A 249 12.64 4.55 -13.08
N GLN A 250 12.98 3.78 -14.11
CA GLN A 250 12.78 2.33 -14.07
C GLN A 250 13.68 1.76 -12.99
N ILE A 251 13.09 1.05 -12.02
CA ILE A 251 13.83 0.49 -10.89
C ILE A 251 13.93 -1.04 -10.96
N PRO A 252 15.01 -1.64 -10.43
CA PRO A 252 15.10 -3.09 -10.25
C PRO A 252 14.16 -3.58 -9.13
N ILE A 253 13.79 -4.87 -9.16
CA ILE A 253 12.84 -5.48 -8.21
C ILE A 253 13.34 -5.38 -6.75
N ASN A 254 14.64 -5.50 -6.52
CA ASN A 254 15.20 -5.38 -5.16
C ASN A 254 15.01 -3.98 -4.56
N LEU A 255 14.97 -2.93 -5.40
CA LEU A 255 14.61 -1.58 -4.99
C LEU A 255 13.10 -1.47 -4.80
N LEU A 256 12.29 -2.05 -5.70
CA LEU A 256 10.84 -2.07 -5.58
C LEU A 256 10.39 -2.63 -4.23
N LEU A 257 11.08 -3.60 -3.63
CA LEU A 257 10.65 -4.23 -2.35
C LEU A 257 11.11 -3.48 -1.08
N LYS A 258 11.99 -2.47 -1.11
CA LYS A 258 12.57 -1.80 0.09
C LYS A 258 11.54 -1.16 1.02
N ASP A 259 11.68 -1.21 2.34
CA ASP A 259 10.56 -0.91 3.26
C ASP A 259 9.85 0.47 3.08
N ASN A 260 10.50 1.51 2.53
CA ASN A 260 9.86 2.82 2.33
C ASN A 260 10.39 3.59 1.09
N ALA A 261 9.67 4.66 0.72
CA ALA A 261 9.98 5.51 -0.43
C ALA A 261 11.33 6.23 -0.34
N ASP A 262 11.76 6.63 0.86
CA ASP A 262 13.00 7.39 1.05
C ASP A 262 14.23 6.49 0.86
N ASP A 263 14.18 5.25 1.35
CA ASP A 263 15.22 4.25 1.10
C ASP A 263 15.36 3.92 -0.40
N ILE A 264 14.24 3.89 -1.14
CA ILE A 264 14.27 3.71 -2.60
C ILE A 264 14.94 4.91 -3.28
N ARG A 265 14.52 6.13 -2.93
CA ARG A 265 15.12 7.38 -3.45
C ARG A 265 16.63 7.39 -3.22
N ASP A 266 17.07 7.12 -1.99
CA ASP A 266 18.48 7.18 -1.63
C ASP A 266 19.29 6.13 -2.40
N LYS A 267 18.72 4.94 -2.65
CA LYS A 267 19.34 3.88 -3.46
C LYS A 267 19.37 4.18 -4.95
N ILE A 268 18.41 4.93 -5.48
CA ILE A 268 18.46 5.43 -6.87
C ILE A 268 19.59 6.44 -7.01
N LEU A 269 19.66 7.43 -6.11
CA LEU A 269 20.63 8.53 -6.19
C LEU A 269 22.08 8.08 -5.92
N HIS A 270 22.26 7.04 -5.10
CA HIS A 270 23.58 6.53 -4.69
C HIS A 270 23.79 5.07 -5.07
N PHE A 271 23.28 4.65 -6.24
CA PHE A 271 23.35 3.26 -6.69
C PHE A 271 24.80 2.75 -6.77
N ARG A 272 25.04 1.53 -6.27
CA ARG A 272 26.33 0.84 -6.33
C ARG A 272 26.12 -0.67 -6.50
N LYS A 273 26.95 -1.29 -7.33
CA LYS A 273 27.03 -2.75 -7.44
C LYS A 273 27.89 -3.31 -6.32
N HIS A 274 27.50 -4.49 -5.80
CA HIS A 274 28.25 -5.19 -4.77
C HIS A 274 28.93 -6.44 -5.36
N PRO A 275 30.26 -6.63 -5.19
CA PRO A 275 30.99 -7.75 -5.81
C PRO A 275 30.38 -9.12 -5.48
N VAL A 276 30.09 -9.38 -4.19
CA VAL A 276 29.46 -10.62 -3.74
C VAL A 276 28.08 -10.85 -4.38
N VAL A 277 27.24 -9.81 -4.51
CA VAL A 277 25.92 -9.94 -5.14
C VAL A 277 26.06 -10.27 -6.63
N GLU A 278 27.03 -9.68 -7.33
CA GLU A 278 27.30 -10.00 -8.74
C GLU A 278 27.79 -11.45 -8.90
N GLU A 279 28.53 -11.99 -7.94
CA GLU A 279 28.89 -13.41 -7.91
C GLU A 279 27.69 -14.31 -7.66
N ILE A 280 26.84 -13.98 -6.69
CA ILE A 280 25.61 -14.71 -6.40
C ILE A 280 24.69 -14.76 -7.63
N LYS A 281 24.55 -13.64 -8.35
CA LYS A 281 23.79 -13.60 -9.62
C LYS A 281 24.33 -14.60 -10.64
N ARG A 282 25.66 -14.71 -10.77
CA ARG A 282 26.28 -15.71 -11.66
C ARG A 282 25.98 -17.13 -11.19
N LEU A 283 26.12 -17.42 -9.89
CA LEU A 283 25.82 -18.73 -9.32
C LEU A 283 24.33 -19.10 -9.46
N ALA A 284 23.44 -18.12 -9.37
CA ALA A 284 22.00 -18.30 -9.51
C ALA A 284 21.50 -18.32 -10.98
N THR A 285 22.40 -18.22 -11.97
CA THR A 285 22.04 -18.28 -13.40
C THR A 285 21.20 -19.50 -13.79
N PRO A 286 21.43 -20.72 -13.25
CA PRO A 286 20.57 -21.87 -13.53
C PRO A 286 19.11 -21.65 -13.12
N ILE A 287 18.87 -20.86 -12.06
CA ILE A 287 17.54 -20.47 -11.60
C ILE A 287 17.02 -19.33 -12.47
N THR A 288 17.73 -18.20 -12.49
CA THR A 288 17.24 -16.97 -13.12
C THR A 288 17.08 -17.11 -14.63
N GLY A 289 17.94 -17.89 -15.30
CA GLY A 289 17.82 -18.17 -16.73
C GLY A 289 16.57 -18.96 -17.11
N LYS A 290 15.91 -19.65 -16.16
CA LYS A 290 14.65 -20.39 -16.37
C LYS A 290 13.42 -19.61 -15.89
N TYR A 291 13.52 -18.92 -14.75
CA TYR A 291 12.36 -18.34 -14.07
C TYR A 291 12.26 -16.80 -14.16
N ALA A 292 13.37 -16.09 -14.37
CA ALA A 292 13.35 -14.64 -14.50
C ALA A 292 12.96 -14.21 -15.92
N SER A 293 12.48 -12.98 -16.05
CA SER A 293 12.15 -12.38 -17.35
C SER A 293 13.40 -12.09 -18.19
N GLU A 294 13.30 -12.04 -19.52
CA GLU A 294 14.48 -11.81 -20.38
C GLU A 294 15.09 -10.41 -20.20
N ASP A 295 14.31 -9.44 -19.74
CA ASP A 295 14.65 -8.03 -19.61
C ASP A 295 14.78 -7.56 -18.15
N VAL A 296 15.23 -8.44 -17.24
CA VAL A 296 15.49 -8.07 -15.84
C VAL A 296 16.39 -6.84 -15.75
N VAL A 297 15.91 -5.84 -15.00
CA VAL A 297 16.67 -4.64 -14.66
C VAL A 297 17.36 -4.86 -13.32
N PHE A 298 18.66 -4.58 -13.29
CA PHE A 298 19.50 -4.63 -12.09
C PHE A 298 20.02 -3.27 -11.63
N GLU A 299 19.81 -2.23 -12.44
CA GLU A 299 20.31 -0.87 -12.21
C GLU A 299 19.18 0.12 -12.48
N PRO A 300 18.98 1.14 -11.63
CA PRO A 300 17.98 2.17 -11.90
C PRO A 300 18.35 2.94 -13.17
N ARG A 301 17.37 3.15 -14.03
CA ARG A 301 17.53 3.88 -15.30
C ARG A 301 16.56 5.03 -15.36
N GLU A 302 17.07 6.23 -15.57
CA GLU A 302 16.22 7.40 -15.82
C GLU A 302 15.53 7.26 -17.18
N LEU A 303 14.27 7.66 -17.24
CA LEU A 303 13.43 7.62 -18.44
C LEU A 303 12.82 9.00 -18.71
N SER A 304 12.75 9.39 -19.98
CA SER A 304 11.80 10.39 -20.45
C SER A 304 10.41 9.77 -20.65
N TYR A 305 9.39 10.59 -20.84
CA TYR A 305 8.04 10.11 -21.16
C TYR A 305 7.97 9.43 -22.54
N GLU A 306 8.77 9.89 -23.49
CA GLU A 306 8.90 9.28 -24.83
C GLU A 306 9.54 7.90 -24.72
N GLN A 307 10.61 7.76 -23.93
CA GLN A 307 11.22 6.46 -23.66
C GLN A 307 10.28 5.52 -22.91
N LEU A 308 9.44 6.05 -22.02
CA LEU A 308 8.38 5.27 -21.36
C LEU A 308 7.36 4.75 -22.38
N ALA A 309 6.98 5.58 -23.37
CA ALA A 309 6.03 5.22 -24.43
C ALA A 309 6.59 4.17 -25.41
N GLU A 310 7.90 4.14 -25.60
CA GLU A 310 8.58 3.06 -26.35
C GLU A 310 8.65 1.75 -25.55
N LEU A 311 8.69 1.84 -24.22
CA LEU A 311 8.91 0.71 -23.33
C LEU A 311 7.61 0.00 -22.90
N ALA A 312 6.50 0.73 -22.80
CA ALA A 312 5.24 0.25 -22.24
C ALA A 312 4.04 0.48 -23.18
N ASP A 313 3.07 -0.44 -23.13
CA ASP A 313 1.80 -0.30 -23.85
C ASP A 313 0.78 0.56 -23.09
N GLY A 314 0.98 0.76 -21.79
CA GLY A 314 0.14 1.56 -20.92
C GLY A 314 0.72 1.76 -19.53
N VAL A 315 0.04 2.56 -18.72
CA VAL A 315 0.52 2.99 -17.40
C VAL A 315 -0.54 2.74 -16.33
N PHE A 316 -0.12 2.17 -15.21
CA PHE A 316 -0.87 2.22 -13.96
C PHE A 316 -0.24 3.28 -13.05
N ILE A 317 -0.89 4.42 -12.90
CA ILE A 317 -0.59 5.48 -11.96
C ILE A 317 -1.02 5.00 -10.56
N ALA A 318 -0.05 4.65 -9.73
CA ALA A 318 -0.23 4.32 -8.31
C ALA A 318 0.40 5.41 -7.41
N LEU A 319 0.41 6.65 -7.90
CA LEU A 319 0.90 7.83 -7.20
C LEU A 319 -0.23 8.44 -6.36
N HIS A 320 0.03 8.76 -5.09
CA HIS A 320 -0.91 9.49 -4.23
C HIS A 320 -0.45 10.93 -4.04
N GLY A 321 -1.40 11.86 -4.08
CA GLY A 321 -1.14 13.29 -4.15
C GLY A 321 -0.40 13.69 -5.44
N ARG A 322 0.36 14.78 -5.37
CA ARG A 322 1.12 15.28 -6.53
C ARG A 322 2.34 14.41 -6.85
N PRO A 323 2.65 14.13 -8.12
CA PRO A 323 2.00 14.63 -9.35
C PRO A 323 0.94 13.67 -9.93
N GLY A 324 0.44 12.72 -9.14
CA GLY A 324 -0.49 11.68 -9.58
C GLY A 324 -1.94 12.15 -9.66
N GLU A 325 -2.36 13.03 -8.76
CA GLU A 325 -3.78 13.42 -8.60
C GLU A 325 -4.11 14.81 -9.17
N ASP A 326 -3.14 15.60 -9.61
CA ASP A 326 -3.32 16.99 -10.08
C ASP A 326 -3.43 17.13 -11.61
N GLY A 327 -3.42 16.01 -12.32
CA GLY A 327 -3.46 15.96 -13.78
C GLY A 327 -2.11 16.17 -14.46
N GLU A 328 -1.00 16.40 -13.75
CA GLU A 328 0.29 16.64 -14.39
C GLU A 328 0.80 15.39 -15.11
N VAL A 329 0.88 14.26 -14.42
CA VAL A 329 1.30 12.98 -15.01
C VAL A 329 0.37 12.59 -16.16
N GLN A 330 -0.93 12.78 -15.98
CA GLN A 330 -1.95 12.54 -16.98
C GLN A 330 -1.69 13.31 -18.29
N ARG A 331 -1.41 14.62 -18.20
CA ARG A 331 -1.08 15.45 -19.37
C ARG A 331 0.19 14.97 -20.07
N LYS A 332 1.22 14.62 -19.31
CA LYS A 332 2.49 14.12 -19.88
C LYS A 332 2.32 12.78 -20.57
N LEU A 333 1.49 11.89 -20.03
CA LEU A 333 1.15 10.60 -20.68
C LEU A 333 0.30 10.80 -21.94
N GLU A 334 -0.66 11.72 -21.92
CA GLU A 334 -1.46 12.08 -23.11
C GLU A 334 -0.61 12.64 -24.24
N ALA A 335 0.36 13.50 -23.91
CA ALA A 335 1.26 14.09 -24.90
C ALA A 335 2.09 13.03 -25.67
N VAL A 336 2.36 11.88 -25.06
CA VAL A 336 3.09 10.77 -25.69
C VAL A 336 2.18 9.61 -26.13
N GLY A 337 0.85 9.78 -26.05
CA GLY A 337 -0.12 8.78 -26.48
C GLY A 337 -0.22 7.53 -25.59
N LEU A 338 0.30 7.59 -24.36
CA LEU A 338 0.24 6.47 -23.43
C LEU A 338 -1.13 6.40 -22.71
N PRO A 339 -1.82 5.26 -22.78
CA PRO A 339 -3.04 5.04 -22.01
C PRO A 339 -2.73 4.79 -20.53
N TYR A 340 -3.62 5.24 -19.65
CA TYR A 340 -3.46 5.08 -18.20
C TYR A 340 -4.78 4.81 -17.47
N ASN A 341 -4.70 4.37 -16.21
CA ASN A 341 -5.86 4.13 -15.35
C ASN A 341 -6.45 5.42 -14.75
N GLY A 342 -7.77 5.42 -14.53
CA GLY A 342 -8.45 6.48 -13.78
C GLY A 342 -8.83 7.69 -14.64
N SER A 343 -9.11 8.81 -13.98
CA SER A 343 -9.63 10.03 -14.60
C SER A 343 -8.61 10.80 -15.43
N GLY A 344 -9.12 11.54 -16.43
CA GLY A 344 -8.35 12.52 -17.21
C GLY A 344 -7.90 13.76 -16.43
N PRO A 345 -7.00 14.59 -16.98
CA PRO A 345 -6.28 15.63 -16.24
C PRO A 345 -7.20 16.67 -15.60
N ARG A 346 -8.28 17.03 -16.29
CA ARG A 346 -9.24 18.04 -15.81
C ARG A 346 -10.02 17.54 -14.59
N SER A 347 -10.46 16.28 -14.61
CA SER A 347 -11.21 15.72 -13.48
C SER A 347 -10.27 15.52 -12.29
N SER A 348 -9.06 14.99 -12.52
CA SER A 348 -8.02 14.87 -11.49
C SER A 348 -7.73 16.21 -10.81
N SER A 349 -7.43 17.28 -11.59
CA SER A 349 -7.14 18.61 -11.05
C SER A 349 -8.29 19.22 -10.23
N ILE A 350 -9.55 18.87 -10.55
CA ILE A 350 -10.70 19.30 -9.75
C ILE A 350 -10.75 18.49 -8.46
N THR A 351 -10.67 17.15 -8.54
CA THR A 351 -10.88 16.25 -7.39
C THR A 351 -9.80 16.34 -6.32
N ILE A 352 -8.57 16.71 -6.67
CA ILE A 352 -7.51 16.97 -5.67
C ILE A 352 -7.81 18.24 -4.86
N ASN A 353 -8.53 19.21 -5.43
CA ASN A 353 -8.94 20.43 -4.74
C ASN A 353 -10.28 20.19 -4.02
N LYS A 354 -10.19 19.96 -2.69
CA LYS A 354 -11.35 19.62 -1.85
C LYS A 354 -12.41 20.73 -1.81
N TYR A 355 -11.98 22.00 -1.92
CA TYR A 355 -12.91 23.13 -1.94
C TYR A 355 -13.65 23.20 -3.27
N GLU A 356 -12.91 23.22 -4.39
CA GLU A 356 -13.51 23.31 -5.73
C GLU A 356 -14.47 22.16 -6.00
N THR A 357 -14.08 20.94 -5.63
CA THR A 357 -14.91 19.73 -5.75
C THR A 357 -16.27 19.91 -5.07
N LEU A 358 -16.29 20.27 -3.78
CA LEU A 358 -17.56 20.42 -3.07
C LEU A 358 -18.35 21.65 -3.53
N GLN A 359 -17.70 22.73 -3.98
CA GLN A 359 -18.41 23.87 -4.56
C GLN A 359 -19.11 23.51 -5.88
N ILE A 360 -18.48 22.70 -6.73
CA ILE A 360 -19.11 22.18 -7.96
C ILE A 360 -20.31 21.31 -7.61
N LEU A 361 -20.17 20.38 -6.67
CA LEU A 361 -21.26 19.52 -6.21
C LEU A 361 -22.41 20.35 -5.60
N LYS A 362 -22.11 21.32 -4.73
CA LYS A 362 -23.11 22.22 -4.13
C LYS A 362 -23.95 22.95 -5.18
N LYS A 363 -23.30 23.47 -6.23
CA LYS A 363 -23.97 24.15 -7.36
C LYS A 363 -24.91 23.22 -8.13
N HIS A 364 -24.65 21.91 -8.13
CA HIS A 364 -25.48 20.89 -8.76
C HIS A 364 -26.51 20.25 -7.80
N GLY A 365 -26.72 20.84 -6.62
CA GLY A 365 -27.77 20.43 -5.68
C GLY A 365 -27.40 19.28 -4.76
N PHE A 366 -26.12 18.94 -4.61
CA PHE A 366 -25.67 17.95 -3.64
C PHE A 366 -25.59 18.54 -2.23
N SER A 367 -25.93 17.73 -1.23
CA SER A 367 -25.61 18.02 0.17
C SER A 367 -24.10 17.88 0.37
N VAL A 368 -23.45 18.96 0.77
CA VAL A 368 -22.02 19.02 1.11
C VAL A 368 -21.84 19.84 2.38
N THR A 369 -20.65 19.78 2.99
CA THR A 369 -20.32 20.62 4.15
C THR A 369 -20.23 22.09 3.76
N ASP A 370 -20.58 22.99 4.68
CA ASP A 370 -20.31 24.41 4.48
C ASP A 370 -18.83 24.67 4.68
N GLN A 371 -18.19 25.38 3.73
CA GLN A 371 -16.74 25.52 3.64
C GLN A 371 -16.30 26.99 3.65
N LEU A 372 -15.14 27.27 4.25
CA LEU A 372 -14.46 28.57 4.21
C LEU A 372 -12.96 28.37 3.99
N LEU A 373 -12.38 29.10 3.04
CA LEU A 373 -10.94 29.23 2.87
C LEU A 373 -10.41 30.38 3.72
N VAL A 374 -9.27 30.15 4.37
CA VAL A 374 -8.53 31.15 5.14
C VAL A 374 -7.11 31.20 4.61
N TYR A 375 -6.74 32.34 4.03
CA TYR A 375 -5.40 32.58 3.51
C TYR A 375 -4.50 33.10 4.63
N GLN A 376 -3.23 32.69 4.59
CA GLN A 376 -2.19 33.10 5.54
C GLN A 376 -2.08 34.62 5.66
N GLU A 377 -2.05 35.32 4.53
CA GLU A 377 -1.93 36.78 4.48
C GLU A 377 -3.12 37.46 5.17
N ASP A 378 -4.34 37.04 4.84
CA ASP A 378 -5.57 37.57 5.45
C ASP A 378 -5.60 37.32 6.96
N TYR A 379 -5.20 36.11 7.39
CA TYR A 379 -5.19 35.76 8.81
C TYR A 379 -4.19 36.59 9.60
N PHE A 380 -2.98 36.81 9.09
CA PHE A 380 -1.99 37.62 9.81
C PHE A 380 -2.31 39.12 9.80
N GLN A 381 -2.96 39.63 8.75
CA GLN A 381 -3.42 41.03 8.69
C GLN A 381 -4.65 41.27 9.58
N HIS A 382 -5.53 40.28 9.70
CA HIS A 382 -6.87 40.44 10.29
C HIS A 382 -7.22 39.29 11.25
N SER A 383 -6.29 38.89 12.12
CA SER A 383 -6.44 37.67 12.93
C SER A 383 -7.70 37.64 13.80
N VAL A 384 -7.97 38.70 14.56
CA VAL A 384 -9.11 38.77 15.47
C VAL A 384 -10.44 38.69 14.72
N SER A 385 -10.63 39.54 13.70
CA SER A 385 -11.86 39.55 12.90
C SER A 385 -12.04 38.28 12.07
N THR A 386 -10.95 37.65 11.62
CA THR A 386 -10.99 36.36 10.94
C THR A 386 -11.53 35.27 11.87
N LEU A 387 -11.04 35.21 13.12
CA LEU A 387 -11.51 34.24 14.12
C LEU A 387 -12.98 34.48 14.48
N GLU A 388 -13.39 35.73 14.69
CA GLU A 388 -14.79 36.10 14.97
C GLU A 388 -15.72 35.68 13.83
N ARG A 389 -15.33 35.96 12.58
CA ARG A 389 -16.10 35.53 11.39
C ARG A 389 -16.24 34.01 11.30
N ILE A 390 -15.20 33.25 11.66
CA ILE A 390 -15.24 31.79 11.68
C ILE A 390 -16.22 31.29 12.74
N GLU A 391 -16.17 31.88 13.94
CA GLU A 391 -17.04 31.51 15.05
C GLU A 391 -18.51 31.87 14.81
N GLU A 392 -18.78 33.02 14.20
CA GLU A 392 -20.13 33.40 13.79
C GLU A 392 -20.71 32.45 12.73
N ARG A 393 -19.86 31.97 11.81
CA ARG A 393 -20.31 31.10 10.71
C ARG A 393 -20.49 29.64 11.11
N PHE A 394 -19.54 29.07 11.86
CA PHE A 394 -19.52 27.63 12.15
C PHE A 394 -19.78 27.30 13.62
N GLY A 395 -19.46 28.22 14.54
CA GLY A 395 -19.33 27.89 15.96
C GLY A 395 -18.26 26.83 16.21
N TYR A 396 -18.33 26.19 17.37
CA TYR A 396 -17.53 25.02 17.71
C TYR A 396 -18.43 23.83 18.09
N PRO A 397 -18.00 22.59 17.80
CA PRO A 397 -16.78 22.22 17.08
C PRO A 397 -16.87 22.42 15.55
N LEU A 398 -15.72 22.64 14.91
CA LEU A 398 -15.56 22.71 13.44
C LEU A 398 -14.41 21.79 12.98
N VAL A 399 -14.32 21.52 11.68
CA VAL A 399 -13.20 20.74 11.10
C VAL A 399 -12.24 21.69 10.38
N ALA A 400 -10.95 21.56 10.65
CA ALA A 400 -9.88 22.27 9.94
C ALA A 400 -8.98 21.27 9.20
N LYS A 401 -8.66 21.56 7.93
CA LYS A 401 -7.81 20.72 7.08
C LYS A 401 -7.04 21.53 6.02
N PRO A 402 -5.97 20.99 5.42
CA PRO A 402 -5.35 21.57 4.22
C PRO A 402 -6.27 21.48 2.98
N VAL A 403 -6.08 22.36 2.00
CA VAL A 403 -6.92 22.40 0.77
C VAL A 403 -6.54 21.29 -0.23
N ASP A 404 -5.24 21.07 -0.43
CA ASP A 404 -4.67 20.46 -1.64
C ASP A 404 -3.84 19.18 -1.42
N ASP A 405 -3.90 18.55 -0.25
CA ASP A 405 -3.24 17.25 -0.04
C ASP A 405 -4.32 16.15 0.03
N GLY A 406 -4.12 15.07 -0.73
CA GLY A 406 -4.95 13.85 -0.72
C GLY A 406 -4.98 13.12 0.63
N CYS A 407 -4.25 13.64 1.62
CA CYS A 407 -4.03 13.03 2.90
C CYS A 407 -4.93 13.59 4.01
N SER A 408 -5.30 12.72 4.95
CA SER A 408 -5.93 13.12 6.23
C SER A 408 -4.94 13.68 7.25
N SER A 409 -3.68 13.87 6.86
CA SER A 409 -2.67 14.57 7.66
C SER A 409 -3.16 15.97 7.97
N ALA A 410 -3.11 16.34 9.25
CA ALA A 410 -3.61 17.61 9.77
C ALA A 410 -5.11 17.87 9.58
N VAL A 411 -5.96 16.85 9.42
CA VAL A 411 -7.40 17.03 9.66
C VAL A 411 -7.64 17.05 11.17
N LYS A 412 -8.17 18.16 11.72
CA LYS A 412 -8.45 18.29 13.16
C LYS A 412 -9.86 18.80 13.42
N VAL A 413 -10.53 18.18 14.40
CA VAL A 413 -11.75 18.72 15.01
C VAL A 413 -11.34 19.79 16.02
N ILE A 414 -11.64 21.04 15.68
CA ILE A 414 -11.33 22.23 16.48
C ILE A 414 -12.51 22.53 17.40
N ARG A 415 -12.27 22.55 18.71
CA ARG A 415 -13.31 22.68 19.75
C ARG A 415 -13.38 24.05 20.39
N ASP A 416 -12.33 24.84 20.25
CA ASP A 416 -12.24 26.16 20.83
C ASP A 416 -11.29 27.06 20.04
N ARG A 417 -11.34 28.37 20.35
CA ARG A 417 -10.51 29.40 19.71
C ARG A 417 -9.02 29.15 19.90
N ARG A 418 -8.60 28.54 21.02
CA ARG A 418 -7.18 28.27 21.30
C ARG A 418 -6.65 27.21 20.32
N GLN A 419 -7.41 26.14 20.12
CA GLN A 419 -7.10 25.12 19.12
C GLN A 419 -7.09 25.68 17.70
N LEU A 420 -8.05 26.56 17.35
CA LEU A 420 -8.08 27.19 16.03
C LEU A 420 -6.82 28.01 15.74
N ARG A 421 -6.37 28.80 16.72
CA ARG A 421 -5.13 29.58 16.61
C ARG A 421 -3.90 28.68 16.49
N ALA A 422 -3.81 27.63 17.33
CA ALA A 422 -2.72 26.67 17.26
C ALA A 422 -2.65 25.97 15.89
N TYR A 423 -3.79 25.64 15.31
CA TYR A 423 -3.89 25.09 13.96
C TYR A 423 -3.35 26.05 12.90
N PHE A 424 -3.76 27.32 12.92
CA PHE A 424 -3.24 28.31 11.96
C PHE A 424 -1.76 28.58 12.15
N ASN A 425 -1.28 28.71 13.40
CA ASN A 425 0.14 28.90 13.66
C ASN A 425 0.96 27.74 13.06
N LEU A 426 0.54 26.49 13.30
CA LEU A 426 1.21 25.33 12.75
C LEU A 426 1.12 25.28 11.22
N LEU A 427 -0.03 25.54 10.62
CA LEU A 427 -0.17 25.46 9.16
C LEU A 427 0.59 26.58 8.42
N PHE A 428 0.61 27.78 8.99
CA PHE A 428 1.18 28.98 8.40
C PHE A 428 2.61 29.30 8.86
N ARG A 429 3.25 28.38 9.58
CA ARG A 429 4.63 28.53 10.05
C ARG A 429 5.65 28.50 8.91
N GLN A 430 6.86 28.96 9.20
CA GLN A 430 8.00 28.68 8.32
C GLN A 430 8.40 27.19 8.44
N PRO A 431 8.84 26.52 7.36
CA PRO A 431 9.13 25.08 7.38
C PRO A 431 10.04 24.60 8.53
N ASP A 432 11.05 25.40 8.90
CA ASP A 432 12.02 25.08 9.96
C ASP A 432 11.55 25.46 11.38
N GLU A 433 10.38 26.08 11.50
CA GLU A 433 9.85 26.56 12.77
C GLU A 433 9.15 25.42 13.54
N THR A 434 9.53 25.25 14.81
CA THR A 434 8.88 24.30 15.72
C THR A 434 8.05 25.05 16.75
N LEU A 435 6.79 24.61 16.94
CA LEU A 435 5.83 25.26 17.85
C LEU A 435 5.31 24.24 18.89
N PRO A 436 6.11 23.88 19.92
CA PRO A 436 5.76 22.81 20.86
C PRO A 436 4.42 23.02 21.59
N GLU A 437 4.13 24.27 21.98
CA GLU A 437 2.88 24.62 22.69
C GLU A 437 1.64 24.42 21.80
N ASP A 438 1.72 24.80 20.53
CA ASP A 438 0.64 24.61 19.56
C ASP A 438 0.43 23.12 19.25
N ARG A 439 1.53 22.34 19.14
CA ARG A 439 1.47 20.88 18.99
C ARG A 439 0.78 20.23 20.17
N GLN A 440 1.13 20.61 21.40
CA GLN A 440 0.48 20.13 22.60
C GLN A 440 -1.01 20.51 22.64
N THR A 441 -1.34 21.73 22.21
CA THR A 441 -2.73 22.23 22.15
C THR A 441 -3.61 21.40 21.20
N LEU A 442 -3.04 20.95 20.07
CA LEU A 442 -3.68 20.07 19.10
C LEU A 442 -3.51 18.57 19.41
N ARG A 443 -2.82 18.23 20.50
CA ARG A 443 -2.52 16.84 20.90
C ARG A 443 -1.79 16.07 19.78
N LEU A 444 -0.85 16.72 19.12
CA LEU A 444 0.01 16.10 18.10
C LEU A 444 1.12 15.31 18.77
N ASP A 445 1.37 14.09 18.30
CA ASP A 445 2.53 13.30 18.75
C ASP A 445 3.84 13.95 18.28
N ALA A 446 4.95 13.71 18.97
CA ALA A 446 6.24 14.34 18.63
C ALA A 446 6.72 14.04 17.20
N LYS A 447 6.33 12.89 16.63
CA LYS A 447 6.68 12.43 15.28
C LYS A 447 5.59 12.68 14.24
N GLU A 448 4.41 13.16 14.61
CA GLU A 448 3.31 13.41 13.68
C GLU A 448 3.67 14.58 12.75
N GLU A 449 3.79 14.32 11.46
CA GLU A 449 4.05 15.38 10.48
C GLU A 449 2.83 16.31 10.37
N PHE A 450 3.09 17.62 10.26
CA PHE A 450 2.05 18.63 10.06
C PHE A 450 2.49 19.56 8.92
N PRO A 451 1.74 19.68 7.82
CA PRO A 451 2.18 20.39 6.64
C PRO A 451 2.27 21.91 6.88
N CYS A 452 3.14 22.59 6.13
CA CYS A 452 3.14 24.05 6.03
C CYS A 452 2.49 24.46 4.71
N LYS A 453 1.37 25.18 4.77
CA LYS A 453 0.58 25.56 3.58
C LYS A 453 0.02 26.97 3.76
N PRO A 454 -0.06 27.79 2.70
CA PRO A 454 -0.53 29.17 2.79
C PRO A 454 -2.06 29.29 2.93
N VAL A 455 -2.81 28.19 2.86
CA VAL A 455 -4.29 28.19 2.92
C VAL A 455 -4.81 27.06 3.80
N ALA A 456 -5.75 27.39 4.69
CA ALA A 456 -6.54 26.44 5.46
C ALA A 456 -7.97 26.34 4.91
N LEU A 457 -8.53 25.14 4.93
CA LEU A 457 -9.95 24.87 4.67
C LEU A 457 -10.65 24.55 5.99
N LEU A 458 -11.71 25.30 6.29
CA LEU A 458 -12.57 25.06 7.44
C LEU A 458 -13.93 24.56 6.98
N GLU A 459 -14.48 23.60 7.71
CA GLU A 459 -15.77 22.99 7.42
C GLU A 459 -16.66 22.88 8.67
N ALA A 460 -17.97 23.02 8.46
CA ALA A 460 -18.94 22.68 9.49
C ALA A 460 -18.88 21.19 9.84
N LEU A 461 -18.87 20.85 11.13
CA LEU A 461 -18.94 19.45 11.56
C LEU A 461 -20.28 18.83 11.17
N VAL A 462 -20.24 17.70 10.49
CA VAL A 462 -21.44 16.93 10.14
C VAL A 462 -21.89 16.12 11.36
N THR A 463 -23.12 16.33 11.81
CA THR A 463 -23.72 15.62 12.96
C THR A 463 -24.93 14.80 12.54
N ALA A 464 -25.49 13.96 13.42
CA ALA A 464 -26.66 13.13 13.09
C ALA A 464 -27.95 13.94 12.81
N LYS A 465 -28.11 15.15 13.35
CA LYS A 465 -29.32 16.00 13.22
C LYS A 465 -30.65 15.25 13.42
N GLY A 466 -30.72 14.36 14.42
CA GLY A 466 -31.92 13.58 14.74
C GLY A 466 -32.18 12.39 13.82
N ALA A 467 -31.24 12.03 12.95
CA ALA A 467 -31.29 10.79 12.18
C ALA A 467 -31.24 9.57 13.11
N ARG A 468 -31.98 8.52 12.73
CA ARG A 468 -32.00 7.23 13.43
C ARG A 468 -30.65 6.52 13.29
N HIS A 469 -30.09 6.57 12.08
CA HIS A 469 -28.74 6.09 11.79
C HIS A 469 -27.92 7.21 11.17
N PHE A 470 -26.68 7.33 11.64
CA PHE A 470 -25.68 8.27 11.14
C PHE A 470 -24.38 7.52 10.98
N LEU A 471 -23.87 7.45 9.75
CA LEU A 471 -22.75 6.59 9.38
C LEU A 471 -21.76 7.38 8.53
N GLU A 472 -20.47 7.22 8.80
CA GLU A 472 -19.43 7.57 7.83
C GLU A 472 -19.25 6.37 6.89
N ILE A 473 -19.36 6.63 5.59
CA ILE A 473 -19.27 5.60 4.57
C ILE A 473 -18.29 5.97 3.48
N THR A 474 -17.79 4.93 2.84
CA THR A 474 -16.98 5.02 1.63
C THR A 474 -17.64 4.20 0.54
N GLY A 475 -17.84 4.77 -0.65
CA GLY A 475 -18.30 4.05 -1.83
C GLY A 475 -17.26 4.05 -2.94
N GLY A 476 -16.87 2.85 -3.37
CA GLY A 476 -16.07 2.63 -4.56
C GLY A 476 -16.94 2.55 -5.81
N LEU A 477 -16.38 2.95 -6.95
CA LEU A 477 -17.00 2.79 -8.25
C LEU A 477 -15.99 2.35 -9.31
N LEU A 478 -16.51 1.72 -10.36
CA LEU A 478 -15.80 1.31 -11.55
C LEU A 478 -16.60 1.75 -12.78
N THR A 479 -15.94 2.35 -13.76
CA THR A 479 -16.57 2.78 -15.01
C THR A 479 -16.36 1.73 -16.09
N HIS A 480 -17.41 1.45 -16.86
CA HIS A 480 -17.39 0.54 -17.99
C HIS A 480 -17.73 1.28 -19.28
N GLN A 481 -17.02 0.95 -20.35
CA GLN A 481 -17.36 1.40 -21.70
C GLN A 481 -18.36 0.42 -22.32
N GLU A 482 -19.60 0.87 -22.57
CA GLU A 482 -20.62 0.09 -23.28
C GLU A 482 -20.97 0.79 -24.59
N ARG A 483 -20.37 0.34 -25.70
CA ARG A 483 -20.44 1.00 -27.02
C ARG A 483 -19.97 2.47 -26.90
N ASP A 484 -20.89 3.43 -27.01
CA ASP A 484 -20.65 4.88 -26.95
C ASP A 484 -21.17 5.51 -25.64
N LYS A 485 -21.48 4.71 -24.60
CA LYS A 485 -21.99 5.19 -23.31
C LYS A 485 -21.16 4.70 -22.14
N LEU A 486 -20.95 5.59 -21.17
CA LEU A 486 -20.32 5.28 -19.90
C LEU A 486 -21.35 4.76 -18.90
N ARG A 487 -21.12 3.54 -18.42
CA ARG A 487 -21.86 2.94 -17.30
C ARG A 487 -21.00 3.01 -16.05
N TYR A 488 -21.56 3.59 -14.98
CA TYR A 488 -20.93 3.63 -13.66
C TYR A 488 -21.48 2.47 -12.83
N GLU A 489 -20.60 1.56 -12.41
CA GLU A 489 -20.93 0.53 -11.43
C GLU A 489 -20.49 1.02 -10.06
N VAL A 490 -21.46 1.43 -9.23
CA VAL A 490 -21.19 1.82 -7.84
C VAL A 490 -21.32 0.60 -6.94
N PHE A 491 -20.25 0.26 -6.23
CA PHE A 491 -20.20 -0.91 -5.36
C PHE A 491 -21.01 -0.71 -4.07
N GLU A 492 -21.17 -1.78 -3.30
CA GLU A 492 -21.78 -1.68 -1.97
C GLU A 492 -20.93 -0.77 -1.07
N PRO A 493 -21.51 0.26 -0.44
CA PRO A 493 -20.75 1.13 0.46
C PRO A 493 -20.21 0.35 1.66
N SER A 494 -19.04 0.77 2.15
CA SER A 494 -18.46 0.31 3.40
C SER A 494 -18.71 1.35 4.49
N GLU A 495 -18.97 0.90 5.71
CA GLU A 495 -19.01 1.74 6.91
C GLU A 495 -17.62 1.79 7.54
N ALA A 496 -17.13 3.00 7.82
CA ALA A 496 -15.88 3.18 8.53
C ALA A 496 -16.14 3.18 10.05
N LEU A 497 -15.52 2.26 10.78
CA LEU A 497 -15.54 2.24 12.24
C LEU A 497 -14.30 2.96 12.76
N ALA A 498 -14.47 4.22 13.15
CA ALA A 498 -13.40 4.97 13.78
C ALA A 498 -13.23 4.53 15.25
N SER A 499 -11.98 4.33 15.69
CA SER A 499 -11.67 4.19 17.12
C SER A 499 -11.65 5.55 17.83
N GLY A 500 -11.47 6.64 17.06
CA GLY A 500 -11.49 8.04 17.49
C GLY A 500 -12.47 8.93 16.73
N GLU A 501 -12.32 10.25 16.83
CA GLU A 501 -13.24 11.23 16.21
C GLU A 501 -12.96 11.53 14.74
N VAL A 502 -11.74 11.23 14.27
CA VAL A 502 -11.28 11.33 12.88
C VAL A 502 -10.43 10.10 12.61
N LEU A 503 -10.63 9.47 11.46
CA LEU A 503 -9.79 8.35 11.04
C LEU A 503 -8.33 8.78 10.86
N SER A 504 -7.43 8.14 11.58
CA SER A 504 -5.98 8.35 11.44
C SER A 504 -5.47 7.82 10.09
N LEU A 505 -4.26 8.22 9.70
CA LEU A 505 -3.63 7.73 8.47
C LEU A 505 -3.38 6.22 8.54
N GLU A 506 -2.98 5.74 9.71
CA GLU A 506 -2.82 4.34 10.05
C GLU A 506 -4.14 3.58 9.88
N GLU A 507 -5.25 4.10 10.43
CA GLU A 507 -6.57 3.48 10.29
C GLU A 507 -7.03 3.42 8.82
N LYS A 508 -6.66 4.40 7.99
CA LYS A 508 -7.04 4.42 6.56
C LYS A 508 -6.24 3.46 5.69
N PHE A 509 -4.96 3.24 5.99
CA PHE A 509 -4.04 2.60 5.06
C PHE A 509 -3.28 1.38 5.59
N LEU A 510 -3.14 1.21 6.92
CA LEU A 510 -2.49 0.05 7.51
C LEU A 510 -3.48 -1.09 7.71
N ALA A 511 -3.07 -2.29 7.28
CA ALA A 511 -3.84 -3.50 7.47
C ALA A 511 -4.01 -3.80 8.97
N GLY A 512 -5.25 -3.85 9.44
CA GLY A 512 -5.60 -4.25 10.81
C GLY A 512 -5.75 -3.11 11.82
N GLU A 513 -5.42 -1.86 11.45
CA GLU A 513 -5.57 -0.70 12.35
C GLU A 513 -6.95 -0.02 12.20
N GLY A 514 -7.51 0.05 10.99
CA GLY A 514 -8.88 0.53 10.76
C GLY A 514 -9.86 -0.59 10.40
N GLN A 515 -11.09 -0.50 10.92
CA GLN A 515 -12.16 -1.46 10.63
C GLN A 515 -13.16 -0.88 9.62
N ASN A 516 -13.22 -1.47 8.44
CA ASN A 516 -14.25 -1.18 7.44
C ASN A 516 -15.23 -2.36 7.38
N ILE A 517 -16.52 -2.10 7.61
CA ILE A 517 -17.57 -3.11 7.47
C ILE A 517 -18.18 -2.99 6.07
N THR A 518 -18.11 -4.08 5.29
CA THR A 518 -18.72 -4.14 3.96
C THR A 518 -19.64 -5.35 3.87
N PRO A 519 -20.94 -5.19 3.55
CA PRO A 519 -21.65 -3.92 3.30
C PRO A 519 -21.85 -3.07 4.56
N ALA A 520 -22.01 -1.75 4.40
CA ALA A 520 -22.36 -0.82 5.48
C ALA A 520 -23.66 -1.23 6.19
N ARG A 521 -23.83 -0.91 7.47
CA ARG A 521 -25.00 -1.35 8.24
C ARG A 521 -26.16 -0.37 8.16
N PHE A 522 -26.69 -0.15 6.95
CA PHE A 522 -27.79 0.79 6.73
C PHE A 522 -29.15 0.35 7.28
N ALA A 523 -29.38 -0.96 7.42
CA ALA A 523 -30.71 -1.49 7.71
C ALA A 523 -31.30 -0.88 8.98
N THR A 524 -32.52 -0.38 8.87
CA THR A 524 -33.27 0.18 9.99
C THR A 524 -34.50 -0.69 10.23
N GLY A 525 -35.00 -0.76 11.46
CA GLY A 525 -36.26 -1.51 11.73
C GLY A 525 -37.41 -1.23 10.73
N PRO A 526 -37.64 0.03 10.30
CA PRO A 526 -38.68 0.36 9.32
C PRO A 526 -38.29 0.29 7.83
N PHE A 527 -36.99 0.30 7.45
CA PHE A 527 -36.55 0.28 6.04
C PHE A 527 -35.42 -0.72 5.81
N ASP A 528 -35.53 -1.50 4.74
CA ASP A 528 -34.50 -2.47 4.38
C ASP A 528 -33.22 -1.83 3.84
N TYR A 529 -32.16 -2.63 3.83
CA TYR A 529 -30.84 -2.23 3.34
C TYR A 529 -30.87 -1.79 1.87
N ALA A 530 -31.63 -2.51 1.03
CA ALA A 530 -31.58 -2.36 -0.42
C ALA A 530 -32.07 -0.97 -0.85
N TYR A 531 -33.16 -0.48 -0.25
CA TYR A 531 -33.66 0.87 -0.51
C TYR A 531 -32.62 1.95 -0.17
N ILE A 532 -32.04 1.90 1.03
CA ILE A 532 -31.08 2.92 1.49
C ILE A 532 -29.79 2.88 0.67
N ALA A 533 -29.26 1.67 0.42
CA ALA A 533 -28.06 1.49 -0.38
C ALA A 533 -28.25 2.02 -1.81
N GLN A 534 -29.44 1.82 -2.41
CA GLN A 534 -29.74 2.33 -3.75
C GLN A 534 -29.74 3.86 -3.81
N GLU A 535 -30.33 4.55 -2.83
CA GLU A 535 -30.33 6.03 -2.76
C GLU A 535 -28.91 6.61 -2.61
N VAL A 536 -28.09 5.97 -1.77
CA VAL A 536 -26.68 6.33 -1.58
C VAL A 536 -25.90 6.14 -2.87
N LYS A 537 -26.00 4.95 -3.50
CA LYS A 537 -25.32 4.63 -4.76
C LYS A 537 -25.72 5.58 -5.89
N ALA A 538 -27.01 5.90 -6.00
CA ALA A 538 -27.51 6.85 -6.99
C ALA A 538 -26.91 8.26 -6.78
N THR A 539 -26.71 8.68 -5.53
CA THR A 539 -26.03 9.94 -5.23
C THR A 539 -24.55 9.90 -5.61
N PHE A 540 -23.84 8.81 -5.33
CA PHE A 540 -22.44 8.62 -5.73
C PHE A 540 -22.27 8.59 -7.25
N GLU A 541 -23.13 7.88 -7.99
CA GLU A 541 -23.10 7.89 -9.45
C GLU A 541 -23.30 9.30 -10.01
N ARG A 542 -24.31 10.04 -9.52
CA ARG A 542 -24.55 11.42 -9.97
C ARG A 542 -23.34 12.32 -9.70
N ALA A 543 -22.71 12.19 -8.53
CA ALA A 543 -21.55 13.00 -8.17
C ALA A 543 -20.36 12.71 -9.09
N ALA A 544 -20.08 11.43 -9.35
CA ALA A 544 -19.04 10.99 -10.27
C ALA A 544 -19.26 11.54 -11.69
N ARG A 545 -20.51 11.52 -12.18
CA ARG A 545 -20.88 12.09 -13.48
C ARG A 545 -20.69 13.60 -13.54
N VAL A 546 -21.10 14.34 -12.50
CA VAL A 546 -20.94 15.81 -12.44
C VAL A 546 -19.47 16.22 -12.44
N LEU A 547 -18.62 15.47 -11.74
CA LEU A 547 -17.18 15.71 -11.67
C LEU A 547 -16.39 15.07 -12.83
N ASN A 548 -17.10 14.41 -13.76
CA ASN A 548 -16.52 13.63 -14.86
C ASN A 548 -15.40 12.68 -14.40
N VAL A 549 -15.60 12.02 -13.27
CA VAL A 549 -14.67 11.02 -12.74
C VAL A 549 -14.86 9.71 -13.50
N GLN A 550 -13.78 9.08 -13.93
CA GLN A 550 -13.81 7.91 -14.81
C GLN A 550 -12.77 6.86 -14.44
N GLY A 551 -12.85 5.67 -15.03
CA GLY A 551 -12.04 4.51 -14.67
C GLY A 551 -12.47 3.90 -13.35
N TYR A 552 -12.08 4.52 -12.23
CA TYR A 552 -12.43 4.08 -10.89
C TYR A 552 -12.31 5.26 -9.92
N ALA A 553 -13.04 5.20 -8.80
CA ALA A 553 -12.96 6.25 -7.78
C ALA A 553 -13.46 5.77 -6.43
N ARG A 554 -13.19 6.60 -5.42
CA ARG A 554 -13.70 6.47 -4.07
C ARG A 554 -14.42 7.76 -3.69
N ILE A 555 -15.62 7.64 -3.15
CA ILE A 555 -16.40 8.77 -2.64
C ILE A 555 -16.66 8.53 -1.16
N ASP A 556 -16.24 9.48 -0.33
CA ASP A 556 -16.43 9.44 1.12
C ASP A 556 -17.58 10.39 1.49
N ALA A 557 -18.50 9.91 2.32
CA ALA A 557 -19.72 10.64 2.67
C ALA A 557 -20.23 10.28 4.07
N PHE A 558 -21.00 11.20 4.65
CA PHE A 558 -21.87 10.88 5.78
C PHE A 558 -23.27 10.57 5.28
N VAL A 559 -23.89 9.52 5.82
CA VAL A 559 -25.28 9.18 5.54
C VAL A 559 -26.12 9.33 6.79
N ARG A 560 -27.21 10.09 6.67
CA ARG A 560 -28.29 10.18 7.65
C ARG A 560 -29.50 9.42 7.14
N VAL A 561 -30.00 8.50 7.95
CA VAL A 561 -31.25 7.78 7.70
C VAL A 561 -32.26 8.20 8.76
N TYR A 562 -33.36 8.81 8.34
CA TYR A 562 -34.42 9.28 9.22
C TYR A 562 -35.54 8.24 9.36
N ASP A 563 -36.31 8.30 10.45
CA ASP A 563 -37.48 7.43 10.66
C ASP A 563 -38.57 7.62 9.58
N SER A 564 -38.55 8.74 8.84
CA SER A 564 -39.42 9.01 7.70
C SER A 564 -39.05 8.21 6.43
N GLY A 565 -37.89 7.57 6.40
CA GLY A 565 -37.32 6.93 5.19
C GLY A 565 -36.54 7.88 4.30
N GLN A 566 -36.40 9.15 4.69
CA GLN A 566 -35.50 10.08 4.01
C GLN A 566 -34.05 9.66 4.25
N VAL A 567 -33.29 9.59 3.16
CA VAL A 567 -31.83 9.35 3.16
C VAL A 567 -31.14 10.62 2.70
N GLU A 568 -30.30 11.19 3.55
CA GLU A 568 -29.45 12.33 3.19
C GLU A 568 -28.00 11.84 3.09
N THR A 569 -27.41 11.94 1.89
CA THR A 569 -26.02 11.61 1.63
C THR A 569 -25.22 12.90 1.48
N ILE A 570 -24.29 13.16 2.39
CA ILE A 570 -23.49 14.37 2.47
C ILE A 570 -22.09 14.03 2.00
N ILE A 571 -21.72 14.48 0.81
CA ILE A 571 -20.40 14.18 0.22
C ILE A 571 -19.34 15.01 0.93
N ILE A 572 -18.26 14.34 1.35
CA ILE A 572 -17.12 14.94 2.06
C ILE A 572 -15.92 15.03 1.12
N GLU A 573 -15.71 13.98 0.31
CA GLU A 573 -14.52 13.85 -0.54
C GLU A 573 -14.83 12.95 -1.74
N VAL A 574 -14.21 13.29 -2.88
CA VAL A 574 -14.21 12.46 -4.08
C VAL A 574 -12.75 12.29 -4.50
N ASN A 575 -12.23 11.06 -4.41
CA ASN A 575 -10.88 10.73 -4.81
C ASN A 575 -10.94 9.95 -6.16
N SER A 576 -10.34 10.55 -7.20
CA SER A 576 -10.32 10.00 -8.56
C SER A 576 -9.16 9.04 -8.84
N LEU A 577 -8.27 8.83 -7.86
CA LEU A 577 -7.14 7.92 -7.93
C LEU A 577 -6.90 7.27 -6.55
N PRO A 578 -7.87 6.52 -6.01
CA PRO A 578 -7.79 6.06 -4.63
C PRO A 578 -6.63 5.10 -4.41
N GLY A 579 -6.15 5.07 -3.15
CA GLY A 579 -5.27 4.06 -2.56
C GLY A 579 -5.53 2.65 -3.10
N MET A 580 -4.48 1.92 -3.45
CA MET A 580 -4.59 0.52 -3.90
C MET A 580 -3.72 -0.39 -3.05
N THR A 581 -3.62 -0.12 -1.74
CA THR A 581 -2.96 -1.03 -0.79
C THR A 581 -3.80 -2.29 -0.56
N PRO A 582 -3.24 -3.41 -0.05
CA PRO A 582 -4.02 -4.62 0.23
C PRO A 582 -5.20 -4.41 1.20
N ALA A 583 -5.12 -3.41 2.08
CA ALA A 583 -6.15 -3.09 3.07
C ALA A 583 -7.23 -2.11 2.57
N THR A 584 -7.11 -1.60 1.34
CA THR A 584 -8.06 -0.60 0.84
C THR A 584 -9.46 -1.20 0.72
N CYS A 585 -10.47 -0.52 1.29
CA CYS A 585 -11.87 -0.95 1.30
C CYS A 585 -12.44 -1.30 -0.09
N ILE A 586 -11.99 -0.62 -1.16
CA ILE A 586 -12.48 -0.85 -2.53
C ILE A 586 -12.28 -2.30 -3.00
N TYR A 587 -11.25 -3.00 -2.53
CA TYR A 587 -11.06 -4.43 -2.86
C TYR A 587 -12.13 -5.31 -2.20
N HIS A 588 -12.54 -4.99 -0.98
CA HIS A 588 -13.64 -5.69 -0.30
C HIS A 588 -14.98 -5.43 -1.00
N GLN A 589 -15.20 -4.19 -1.41
CA GLN A 589 -16.39 -3.78 -2.17
C GLN A 589 -16.45 -4.47 -3.54
N ALA A 590 -15.34 -4.50 -4.27
CA ALA A 590 -15.22 -5.19 -5.55
C ALA A 590 -15.42 -6.71 -5.39
N ALA A 591 -14.91 -7.32 -4.31
CA ALA A 591 -15.09 -8.74 -4.03
C ALA A 591 -16.55 -9.14 -3.84
N ILE A 592 -17.35 -8.31 -3.13
CA ILE A 592 -18.79 -8.53 -2.99
C ILE A 592 -19.52 -8.41 -4.33
N ASN A 593 -19.01 -7.57 -5.23
CA ASN A 593 -19.52 -7.42 -6.61
C ASN A 593 -18.95 -8.49 -7.58
N GLY A 594 -18.29 -9.53 -7.07
CA GLY A 594 -17.84 -10.68 -7.87
C GLY A 594 -16.46 -10.54 -8.50
N TYR A 595 -15.72 -9.46 -8.21
CA TYR A 595 -14.37 -9.27 -8.72
C TYR A 595 -13.32 -9.90 -7.79
N LYS A 596 -12.46 -10.75 -8.34
CA LYS A 596 -11.17 -11.02 -7.70
C LYS A 596 -10.29 -9.77 -7.78
N PRO A 597 -9.35 -9.54 -6.85
CA PRO A 597 -8.49 -8.35 -6.88
C PRO A 597 -7.78 -8.11 -8.22
N TYR A 598 -7.29 -9.17 -8.87
CA TYR A 598 -6.72 -9.08 -10.21
C TYR A 598 -7.75 -8.68 -11.27
N HIS A 599 -8.93 -9.30 -11.30
CA HIS A 599 -9.99 -8.96 -12.27
C HIS A 599 -10.43 -7.50 -12.13
N PHE A 600 -10.47 -6.96 -10.91
CA PHE A 600 -10.77 -5.56 -10.68
C PHE A 600 -9.72 -4.64 -11.34
N ILE A 601 -8.43 -4.88 -11.11
CA ILE A 601 -7.34 -4.13 -11.75
C ILE A 601 -7.37 -4.28 -13.28
N ASP A 602 -7.66 -5.48 -13.77
CA ASP A 602 -7.79 -5.73 -15.21
C ASP A 602 -8.88 -4.85 -15.83
N LYS A 603 -10.04 -4.73 -15.19
CA LYS A 603 -11.13 -3.87 -15.66
C LYS A 603 -10.77 -2.39 -15.66
N ILE A 604 -10.03 -1.94 -14.65
CA ILE A 604 -9.50 -0.56 -14.60
C ILE A 604 -8.59 -0.28 -15.80
N LEU A 605 -7.67 -1.21 -16.10
CA LEU A 605 -6.76 -1.08 -17.24
C LEU A 605 -7.50 -1.15 -18.58
N GLU A 606 -8.43 -2.10 -18.74
CA GLU A 606 -9.26 -2.20 -19.94
C GLU A 606 -9.99 -0.90 -20.24
N PHE A 607 -10.57 -0.25 -19.23
CA PHE A 607 -11.21 1.06 -19.39
C PHE A 607 -10.21 2.10 -19.92
N GLY A 608 -9.06 2.26 -19.27
CA GLY A 608 -8.03 3.22 -19.67
C GLY A 608 -7.51 3.00 -21.10
N PHE A 609 -7.43 1.75 -21.54
CA PHE A 609 -7.08 1.40 -22.92
C PHE A 609 -8.16 1.73 -23.94
N HIS A 610 -9.44 1.67 -23.55
CA HIS A 610 -10.56 1.88 -24.46
C HIS A 610 -10.87 3.36 -24.68
N GLU A 611 -10.91 4.17 -23.62
CA GLU A 611 -11.24 5.61 -23.69
C GLU A 611 -10.34 6.33 -24.71
N ARG A 612 -9.06 5.99 -24.73
CA ARG A 612 -8.03 6.72 -25.48
C ARG A 612 -7.82 6.27 -26.92
N LYS A 613 -8.52 5.21 -27.35
CA LYS A 613 -8.64 4.90 -28.78
C LYS A 613 -9.70 5.75 -29.49
N ALA A 614 -10.57 6.44 -28.73
CA ALA A 614 -11.71 7.17 -29.26
C ALA A 614 -11.45 8.68 -29.47
N ASP A 615 -10.36 9.23 -28.96
CA ASP A 615 -9.94 10.62 -29.21
C ASP A 615 -8.79 10.65 -30.25
N PRO A 616 -9.09 10.75 -31.56
CA PRO A 616 -8.08 11.24 -32.49
C PRO A 616 -7.78 12.70 -32.12
N VAL A 617 -6.51 12.97 -31.85
CA VAL A 617 -5.94 14.31 -31.67
C VAL A 617 -6.59 15.28 -32.66
N VAL A 618 -7.41 16.20 -32.15
CA VAL A 618 -7.84 17.36 -32.92
C VAL A 618 -6.67 18.34 -32.86
N GLU A 619 -5.93 18.42 -33.97
CA GLU A 619 -4.88 19.41 -34.22
C GLU A 619 -5.33 20.86 -33.98
#